data_AF-A0A257AHR9-F1
#
_entry.id   AF-A0A257AHR9-F1
#
_cell.length_a   1.000
_cell.length_b   1.000
_cell.length_c   1.000
_cell.angle_alpha   90.00
_cell.angle_beta   90.00
_cell.angle_gamma   90.00
#
_symmetry.space_group_name_H-M   'P 1'
#
loop_
_entity.id
_entity.type
_entity.pdbx_description
1 polymer ?
#
loop_
_entity_poly.entity_id
_entity_poly.type
_entity_poly.pdbx_seq_one_letter_code
_entity_poly.pdbx_strand_id
1 'polypeptide(L)'
;MTDKKFRIDQKDREIITNITETPDISQHEIAEKIGLIDCPYFLNGFITSGKKNICLLFAGEDIPTLEAIVNGHIRPLEEVESVEFNIIISTAKELIIPVKMHIKQVEKQPWT
;
A
#
# COMPACT_ATOMS: atom_id res chain seq x y z
N MET A 1 8.09 34.33 0.61
CA MET A 1 8.20 32.86 0.72
C MET A 1 8.13 32.54 2.20
N THR A 2 6.97 32.11 2.69
CA THR A 2 6.75 31.96 4.15
C THR A 2 6.67 30.49 4.49
N ASP A 3 7.69 30.04 5.24
CA ASP A 3 7.88 28.70 5.76
C ASP A 3 6.76 28.39 6.78
N LYS A 4 5.70 27.68 6.35
CA LYS A 4 4.68 27.16 7.27
C LYS A 4 5.27 25.97 8.00
N LYS A 5 5.87 26.25 9.16
CA LYS A 5 6.33 25.27 10.14
C LYS A 5 5.22 24.23 10.39
N PHE A 6 5.41 23.02 9.90
CA PHE A 6 4.49 21.89 10.09
C PHE A 6 4.33 21.64 11.60
N ARG A 7 3.13 21.88 12.14
CA ARG A 7 2.83 21.70 13.57
C ARG A 7 2.15 20.35 13.73
N ILE A 8 2.91 19.38 14.25
CA ILE A 8 2.40 18.06 14.64
C ILE A 8 1.52 18.25 15.88
N ASP A 9 0.22 18.00 15.71
CA ASP A 9 -0.77 18.13 16.76
C ASP A 9 -0.89 16.84 17.61
N GLN A 10 -1.75 16.87 18.62
CA GLN A 10 -1.88 15.75 19.56
C GLN A 10 -2.42 14.48 18.88
N LYS A 11 -3.30 14.63 17.89
CA LYS A 11 -3.85 13.50 17.13
C LYS A 11 -2.79 12.93 16.19
N ASP A 12 -1.97 13.78 15.58
CA ASP A 12 -0.84 13.33 14.78
C ASP A 12 0.13 12.48 15.63
N ARG A 13 0.38 12.89 16.88
CA ARG A 13 1.21 12.13 17.82
C ARG A 13 0.56 10.80 18.21
N GLU A 14 -0.73 10.77 18.51
CA GLU A 14 -1.45 9.53 18.82
C GLU A 14 -1.43 8.55 17.65
N ILE A 15 -1.59 9.02 16.41
CA ILE A 15 -1.47 8.19 15.20
C ILE A 15 -0.05 7.62 15.08
N ILE A 16 0.98 8.46 15.22
CA ILE A 16 2.39 8.02 15.16
C ILE A 16 2.69 7.02 16.28
N THR A 17 2.22 7.28 17.50
CA THR A 17 2.42 6.41 18.66
C THR A 17 1.72 5.06 18.46
N ASN A 18 0.47 5.05 17.98
CA ASN A 18 -0.25 3.80 17.69
C ASN A 18 0.40 2.98 16.56
N ILE A 19 1.00 3.65 15.57
CA ILE A 19 1.80 3.00 14.50
C ILE A 19 3.11 2.44 15.05
N THR A 20 3.70 3.06 16.07
CA THR A 20 5.03 2.69 16.62
C THR A 20 4.95 1.64 17.73
N GLU A 21 3.90 1.68 18.57
CA GLU A 21 3.81 0.89 19.80
C GLU A 21 3.12 -0.47 19.61
N THR A 22 2.32 -0.67 18.55
CA THR A 22 1.76 -1.99 18.18
C THR A 22 1.62 -2.14 16.67
N PRO A 23 2.69 -2.56 15.95
CA PRO A 23 2.64 -2.80 14.52
C PRO A 23 1.84 -4.06 14.14
N ASP A 24 1.56 -4.96 15.09
CA ASP A 24 1.12 -6.33 14.79
C ASP A 24 -0.38 -6.52 14.51
N ILE A 25 -1.24 -5.50 14.67
CA ILE A 25 -2.69 -5.65 14.42
C ILE A 25 -3.17 -5.06 13.08
N SER A 26 -2.37 -4.30 12.29
CA SER A 26 -2.98 -3.43 11.25
C SER A 26 -2.75 -3.78 9.77
N GLN A 27 -1.86 -4.71 9.40
CA GLN A 27 -1.49 -4.93 7.97
C GLN A 27 -1.80 -6.34 7.46
N HIS A 28 -1.56 -7.38 8.28
CA HIS A 28 -1.87 -8.76 7.91
C HIS A 28 -3.37 -8.96 7.73
N GLU A 29 -4.20 -8.47 8.64
CA GLU A 29 -5.67 -8.58 8.54
C GLU A 29 -6.23 -7.85 7.31
N ILE A 30 -5.64 -6.71 6.90
CA ILE A 30 -6.05 -6.00 5.68
C ILE A 30 -5.71 -6.87 4.47
N ALA A 31 -4.46 -7.33 4.39
CA ALA A 31 -3.99 -8.20 3.32
C ALA A 31 -4.79 -9.52 3.26
N GLU A 32 -5.19 -10.07 4.41
CA GLU A 32 -6.00 -11.29 4.51
C GLU A 32 -7.39 -11.07 3.95
N LYS A 33 -8.06 -10.01 4.41
CA LYS A 33 -9.42 -9.65 3.99
C LYS A 33 -9.51 -9.35 2.49
N ILE A 34 -8.46 -8.79 1.91
CA ILE A 34 -8.41 -8.46 0.48
C ILE A 34 -7.68 -9.51 -0.37
N GLY A 35 -7.25 -10.63 0.23
CA GLY A 35 -6.60 -11.74 -0.49
C GLY A 35 -5.22 -11.41 -1.07
N LEU A 36 -4.50 -10.43 -0.51
CA LEU A 36 -3.20 -9.96 -1.00
C LEU A 36 -2.01 -10.39 -0.13
N ILE A 37 -2.19 -11.24 0.88
CA ILE A 37 -1.09 -11.75 1.75
C ILE A 37 0.08 -12.31 0.93
N ASP A 38 -0.23 -13.09 -0.11
CA ASP A 38 0.78 -13.75 -0.96
C ASP A 38 1.07 -12.97 -2.26
N CYS A 39 0.62 -11.72 -2.37
CA CYS A 39 0.82 -10.92 -3.57
C CYS A 39 2.24 -10.32 -3.58
N PRO A 40 3.13 -10.70 -4.53
CA PRO A 40 4.51 -10.23 -4.54
C PRO A 40 4.63 -8.73 -4.89
N TYR A 41 3.59 -8.15 -5.49
CA TYR A 41 3.52 -6.75 -5.86
C TYR A 41 3.03 -5.86 -4.72
N PHE A 42 2.46 -6.42 -3.65
CA PHE A 42 1.90 -5.67 -2.53
C PHE A 42 3.00 -5.29 -1.54
N LEU A 43 3.21 -3.98 -1.33
CA LEU A 43 4.20 -3.47 -0.39
C LEU A 43 3.60 -3.16 0.97
N ASN A 44 2.45 -2.46 1.00
CA ASN A 44 1.80 -2.06 2.23
C ASN A 44 0.34 -1.63 2.01
N GLY A 45 -0.43 -1.56 3.10
CA GLY A 45 -1.79 -1.05 3.13
C GLY A 45 -2.02 -0.17 4.36
N PHE A 46 -2.68 0.97 4.17
CA PHE A 46 -3.00 1.93 5.21
C PHE A 46 -4.51 2.14 5.29
N ILE A 47 -5.02 2.30 6.51
CA ILE A 47 -6.36 2.84 6.75
C ILE A 47 -6.26 4.36 6.75
N THR A 48 -7.07 5.01 5.93
CA THR A 48 -7.04 6.46 5.74
C THR A 48 -8.36 7.10 6.16
N SER A 49 -8.32 8.30 6.72
CA SER A 49 -9.54 9.04 7.10
C SER A 49 -10.14 9.89 5.97
N GLY A 50 -9.59 9.78 4.76
CA GLY A 50 -9.93 10.62 3.61
C GLY A 50 -11.23 10.19 2.92
N LYS A 51 -11.44 10.67 1.69
CA LYS A 51 -12.55 10.22 0.84
C LYS A 51 -12.53 8.70 0.58
N LYS A 52 -11.34 8.12 0.62
CA LYS A 52 -11.10 6.68 0.62
C LYS A 52 -10.68 6.27 2.01
N ASN A 53 -11.16 5.13 2.45
CA ASN A 53 -10.87 4.56 3.77
C ASN A 53 -9.64 3.64 3.77
N ILE A 54 -9.16 3.24 2.59
CA ILE A 54 -8.01 2.35 2.41
C ILE A 54 -7.09 2.90 1.32
N CYS A 55 -5.78 2.86 1.56
CA CYS A 55 -4.74 3.13 0.57
C CYS A 55 -3.80 1.92 0.49
N LEU A 56 -3.62 1.37 -0.71
CA LEU A 56 -2.77 0.22 -0.97
C LEU A 56 -1.57 0.66 -1.81
N LEU A 57 -0.39 0.23 -1.42
CA LEU A 57 0.86 0.53 -2.12
C LEU A 57 1.36 -0.73 -2.82
N PHE A 58 1.49 -0.65 -4.13
CA PHE A 58 2.04 -1.71 -4.97
C PHE A 58 3.33 -1.27 -5.64
N ALA A 59 4.21 -2.22 -5.92
CA ALA A 59 5.39 -2.02 -6.75
C ALA A 59 5.49 -3.13 -7.81
N GLY A 60 5.76 -2.71 -9.05
CA GLY A 60 5.91 -3.59 -10.21
C GLY A 60 6.64 -2.84 -11.32
N GLU A 61 7.11 -3.59 -12.32
CA GLU A 61 7.89 -3.04 -13.43
C GLU A 61 7.02 -2.34 -14.48
N ASP A 62 5.76 -2.76 -14.61
CA ASP A 62 4.85 -2.30 -15.65
C ASP A 62 3.47 -1.91 -15.06
N ILE A 63 2.96 -0.76 -15.52
CA ILE A 63 1.64 -0.24 -15.12
C ILE A 63 0.51 -1.22 -15.48
N PRO A 64 0.49 -1.89 -16.64
CA PRO A 64 -0.57 -2.84 -16.98
C PRO A 64 -0.73 -3.97 -15.97
N THR A 65 0.37 -4.52 -15.43
CA THR A 65 0.30 -5.52 -14.37
C THR A 65 -0.34 -4.94 -13.10
N LEU A 66 0.04 -3.72 -12.70
CA LEU A 66 -0.57 -3.05 -11.54
C LEU A 66 -2.06 -2.78 -11.75
N GLU A 67 -2.47 -2.35 -12.95
CA GLU A 67 -3.86 -2.14 -13.30
C GLU A 67 -4.66 -3.44 -13.31
N ALA A 68 -4.07 -4.54 -13.81
CA ALA A 68 -4.70 -5.85 -13.83
C ALA A 68 -4.96 -6.37 -12.40
N ILE A 69 -4.04 -6.14 -11.46
CA ILE A 69 -4.25 -6.44 -10.04
C ILE A 69 -5.46 -5.68 -9.51
N VAL A 70 -5.51 -4.36 -9.73
CA VAL A 70 -6.60 -3.51 -9.22
C VAL A 70 -7.95 -3.89 -9.82
N ASN A 71 -8.00 -4.07 -11.14
CA ASN A 71 -9.25 -4.34 -11.85
C ASN A 71 -9.73 -5.78 -11.64
N GLY A 72 -8.81 -6.74 -11.54
CA GLY A 72 -9.15 -8.16 -11.41
C GLY A 72 -9.37 -8.62 -9.97
N HIS A 73 -8.71 -8.01 -8.98
CA HIS A 73 -8.75 -8.49 -7.59
C HIS A 73 -9.44 -7.52 -6.63
N ILE A 74 -9.32 -6.20 -6.84
CA ILE A 74 -9.81 -5.22 -5.86
C ILE A 74 -11.21 -4.71 -6.25
N ARG A 75 -11.39 -4.22 -7.47
CA ARG A 75 -12.67 -3.67 -7.93
C ARG A 75 -13.85 -4.65 -7.87
N PRO A 76 -13.67 -5.96 -8.11
CA PRO A 76 -14.79 -6.91 -8.09
C PRO A 76 -15.29 -7.28 -6.69
N LEU A 77 -14.55 -6.93 -5.63
CA LEU A 77 -14.96 -7.22 -4.25
C LEU A 77 -16.26 -6.46 -3.94
N GLU A 78 -17.26 -7.15 -3.38
CA GLU A 78 -18.58 -6.58 -3.10
C GLU A 78 -18.50 -5.43 -2.09
N GLU A 79 -17.50 -5.44 -1.21
CA GLU A 79 -17.24 -4.43 -0.19
C GLU A 79 -16.61 -3.15 -0.76
N VAL A 80 -16.16 -3.17 -2.02
CA VAL A 80 -15.44 -2.06 -2.65
C VAL A 80 -16.40 -1.19 -3.45
N GLU A 81 -16.78 -0.05 -2.88
CA GLU A 81 -17.62 0.93 -3.58
C GLU A 81 -16.87 1.64 -4.70
N SER A 82 -15.61 2.03 -4.47
CA SER A 82 -14.86 2.82 -5.45
C SER A 82 -13.35 2.81 -5.23
N VAL A 83 -12.59 2.70 -6.32
CA VAL A 83 -11.12 2.67 -6.31
C VAL A 83 -10.52 3.81 -7.14
N GLU A 84 -9.52 4.49 -6.57
CA GLU A 84 -8.65 5.44 -7.26
C GLU A 84 -7.28 4.80 -7.48
N PHE A 85 -6.72 4.94 -8.68
CA PHE A 85 -5.42 4.39 -9.05
C PHE A 85 -4.47 5.53 -9.42
N ASN A 86 -3.36 5.62 -8.70
CA ASN A 86 -2.36 6.67 -8.91
C ASN A 86 -0.96 6.04 -9.01
N ILE A 87 -0.11 6.62 -9.86
CA ILE A 87 1.29 6.20 -10.02
C ILE A 87 2.21 7.23 -9.37
N ILE A 88 3.11 6.75 -8.52
CA ILE A 88 4.17 7.58 -7.95
C ILE A 88 5.28 7.70 -9.01
N ILE A 89 5.37 8.87 -9.65
CA ILE A 89 6.37 9.14 -10.71
C ILE A 89 7.68 9.71 -10.18
N SER A 90 7.66 10.33 -8.99
CA SER A 90 8.83 10.95 -8.37
C SER A 90 8.63 11.06 -6.85
N THR A 91 9.74 11.06 -6.11
CA THR A 91 9.73 11.28 -4.67
C THR A 91 10.34 12.65 -4.35
N ALA A 92 9.78 13.34 -3.36
CA ALA A 92 10.32 14.64 -2.94
C ALA A 92 11.66 14.51 -2.18
N LYS A 93 11.90 13.34 -1.58
CA LYS A 93 13.13 12.94 -0.88
C LYS A 93 13.37 11.45 -1.11
N GLU A 94 14.56 10.99 -0.76
CA GLU A 94 14.87 9.55 -0.70
C GLU A 94 13.86 8.82 0.19
N LEU A 95 13.25 7.79 -0.37
CA LEU A 95 12.24 6.98 0.30
C LEU A 95 12.90 5.66 0.71
N ILE A 96 13.09 5.47 2.02
CA ILE A 96 13.64 4.24 2.59
C ILE A 96 12.49 3.49 3.25
N ILE A 97 12.00 2.43 2.61
CA ILE A 97 10.99 1.54 3.18
C ILE A 97 11.63 0.18 3.45
N PRO A 98 11.65 -0.30 4.70
CA PRO A 98 12.10 -1.65 4.99
C PRO A 98 11.02 -2.65 4.54
N VAL A 99 11.19 -3.23 3.35
CA VAL A 99 10.29 -4.26 2.79
C VAL A 99 11.01 -5.61 2.71
N LYS A 100 10.31 -6.68 3.12
CA LYS A 100 10.72 -8.07 2.88
C LYS A 100 10.05 -8.55 1.60
N MET A 101 10.77 -8.46 0.47
CA MET A 101 10.24 -8.94 -0.81
C MET A 101 10.39 -10.46 -0.89
N HIS A 102 9.27 -11.17 -0.93
CA HIS A 102 9.22 -12.63 -1.10
C HIS A 102 9.16 -12.97 -2.60
N ILE A 103 10.24 -12.71 -3.32
CA ILE A 103 10.35 -13.04 -4.74
C ILE A 103 10.77 -14.51 -4.86
N LYS A 104 9.86 -15.36 -5.35
CA LYS A 104 10.22 -16.73 -5.72
C LYS A 104 10.95 -16.70 -7.06
N GLN A 105 12.26 -16.99 -7.06
CA GLN A 105 12.96 -17.31 -8.29
C GLN A 105 12.39 -18.62 -8.85
N VAL A 106 11.69 -18.52 -9.97
CA VAL A 106 11.28 -19.67 -10.78
C VAL A 106 12.34 -19.93 -11.83
N GLU A 107 12.82 -21.18 -11.89
CA GLU A 107 13.90 -21.63 -12.79
C GLU A 107 13.53 -21.51 -14.28
N LYS A 108 12.24 -21.53 -14.60
CA LYS A 108 11.71 -21.33 -15.95
C LYS A 108 10.47 -20.45 -15.92
N GLN A 109 10.33 -19.62 -16.95
CA GLN A 109 9.13 -18.83 -17.15
C GLN A 109 7.96 -19.77 -17.50
N PRO A 110 6.76 -19.58 -16.92
CA PRO A 110 5.65 -20.54 -17.00
C PRO A 110 5.05 -20.77 -18.40
N TRP A 111 5.54 -20.08 -19.44
CA TRP A 111 5.07 -20.19 -20.82
C TRP A 111 6.15 -20.65 -21.81
N THR A 112 7.24 -21.27 -21.32
CA THR A 112 8.30 -21.91 -22.13
C THR A 112 8.42 -23.40 -21.85
#